data_AF-A0A431TZU0-F1
#
_entry.id   AF-A0A431TZU0-F1
#
_cell.length_a   1.000
_cell.length_b   1.000
_cell.length_c   1.000
_cell.angle_alpha   90.00
_cell.angle_beta   90.00
_cell.angle_gamma   90.00
#
_symmetry.space_group_name_H-M   'P 1'
#
loop_
_entity.id
_entity.type
_entity.pdbx_description
1 polymer ?
#
loop_
_entity_poly.entity_id
_entity_poly.type
_entity_poly.pdbx_seq_one_letter_code
_entity_poly.pdbx_strand_id
1 'polypeptide(L)'
;MGQQAQAAGLDKMTDQQKMAYLQQHGQAMPGYNAQAVQLAQQMQDPAFQAKLARMSDAEKAQFLQAQMAAPGSPQQRMTADPSFQAAQAAQAEFMQQMRNPTFRAAWEKKSEAEQDAYMQQLMRKHGLNEAKMQAMGGNQRPQKLAPLVATAALDAHSKMVEAFSSEMTGNGFTRVQQQLETELESLKQQEQARQLPEAREGDCAGQRKNFDYYRQFTKRRLDLYVKYLPQLNTAWNTQKALVKTRVTPFQTELAKIHYGDDIQRAGEKNVVGSLAGGQQLMLSQVQQLLGYSSAIYDLNKEYFDLKKVYDAPFKCEELVCFPAFARVALPDGRQVHISKVRPGDVVLGYDAQTGRPVPTRVVRLDIHDEQAYPLVQLTIGAAPVYAGLEMLVGRYKAATELVLTPNHPIVTRQGQQLRADELRPSDDVLQLGTDAAVETTHLADRQAAGSARVVYNLRTETGNYFVSGVLVGSK
;
A
#
# COMPACT_ATOMS: atom_id res chain seq x y z
N MET A 1 -5.33 -9.55 -8.78
CA MET A 1 -4.56 -9.85 -10.00
C MET A 1 -3.12 -10.09 -9.59
N GLY A 2 -2.64 -11.34 -9.67
CA GLY A 2 -1.36 -11.77 -9.11
C GLY A 2 -0.17 -11.59 -10.07
N GLN A 3 1.03 -11.94 -9.61
CA GLN A 3 2.34 -11.79 -10.28
C GLN A 3 2.38 -12.15 -11.78
N GLN A 4 1.52 -13.07 -12.25
CA GLN A 4 1.38 -13.39 -13.68
C GLN A 4 0.91 -12.21 -14.54
N ALA A 5 0.01 -11.36 -14.02
CA ALA A 5 -0.48 -10.20 -14.75
C ALA A 5 0.60 -9.11 -14.90
N GLN A 6 1.42 -8.93 -13.86
CA GLN A 6 2.59 -8.05 -13.90
C GLN A 6 3.69 -8.60 -14.80
N ALA A 7 3.93 -9.93 -14.78
CA ALA A 7 4.89 -10.58 -15.68
C ALA A 7 4.49 -10.46 -17.16
N ALA A 8 3.19 -10.43 -17.47
CA ALA A 8 2.68 -10.19 -18.81
C ALA A 8 2.75 -8.71 -19.25
N GLY A 9 3.18 -7.79 -18.37
CA GLY A 9 3.26 -6.35 -18.68
C GLY A 9 1.90 -5.70 -18.93
N LEU A 10 0.83 -6.23 -18.33
CA LEU A 10 -0.53 -5.72 -18.51
C LEU A 10 -0.66 -4.24 -18.12
N ASP A 11 0.17 -3.74 -17.20
CA ASP A 11 0.25 -2.34 -16.79
C ASP A 11 0.72 -1.40 -17.92
N LYS A 12 1.48 -1.92 -18.88
CA LYS A 12 2.02 -1.16 -20.04
C LYS A 12 1.17 -1.31 -21.30
N MET A 13 0.15 -2.16 -21.29
CA MET A 13 -0.75 -2.36 -22.42
C MET A 13 -1.80 -1.25 -22.50
N THR A 14 -2.13 -0.84 -23.72
CA THR A 14 -3.34 -0.04 -23.99
C THR A 14 -4.60 -0.84 -23.61
N ASP A 15 -5.72 -0.16 -23.37
CA ASP A 15 -6.96 -0.85 -22.99
C ASP A 15 -7.45 -1.83 -24.07
N GLN A 16 -7.18 -1.54 -25.33
CA GLN A 16 -7.48 -2.43 -26.45
C GLN A 16 -6.60 -3.70 -26.42
N GLN A 17 -5.32 -3.55 -26.08
CA GLN A 17 -4.40 -4.68 -25.90
C GLN A 17 -4.74 -5.52 -24.65
N LYS A 18 -5.11 -4.88 -23.54
CA LYS A 18 -5.59 -5.58 -22.33
C LYS A 18 -6.83 -6.42 -22.63
N MET A 19 -7.77 -5.87 -23.40
CA MET A 19 -8.99 -6.58 -23.81
C MET A 19 -8.68 -7.77 -24.72
N ALA A 20 -7.81 -7.61 -25.73
CA ALA A 20 -7.37 -8.70 -26.58
C ALA A 20 -6.66 -9.80 -25.78
N TYR A 21 -5.80 -9.41 -24.83
CA TYR A 21 -5.12 -10.33 -23.92
C TYR A 21 -6.11 -11.10 -23.04
N LEU A 22 -7.12 -10.44 -22.46
CA LEU A 22 -8.17 -11.08 -21.68
C LEU A 22 -9.02 -12.03 -22.54
N GLN A 23 -9.31 -11.71 -23.79
CA GLN A 23 -10.04 -12.62 -24.69
C GLN A 23 -9.23 -13.88 -25.03
N GLN A 24 -7.93 -13.73 -25.24
CA GLN A 24 -7.04 -14.84 -25.64
C GLN A 24 -6.62 -15.73 -24.46
N HIS A 25 -6.39 -15.14 -23.28
CA HIS A 25 -5.82 -15.84 -22.11
C HIS A 25 -6.74 -15.89 -20.90
N GLY A 26 -7.87 -15.19 -20.93
CA GLY A 26 -8.75 -15.06 -19.77
C GLY A 26 -9.41 -16.35 -19.33
N GLN A 27 -9.66 -17.32 -20.22
CA GLN A 27 -10.30 -18.60 -19.84
C GLN A 27 -9.55 -19.36 -18.73
N ALA A 28 -8.23 -19.17 -18.60
CA ALA A 28 -7.40 -19.77 -17.56
C ALA A 28 -7.27 -18.90 -16.29
N MET A 29 -7.79 -17.66 -16.30
CA MET A 29 -7.69 -16.76 -15.16
C MET A 29 -8.86 -16.96 -14.19
N PRO A 30 -8.60 -17.15 -12.88
CA PRO A 30 -9.65 -17.16 -11.86
C PRO A 30 -10.47 -15.87 -11.90
N GLY A 31 -11.79 -16.00 -12.01
CA GLY A 31 -12.72 -14.87 -12.07
C GLY A 31 -12.97 -14.29 -13.47
N TYR A 32 -12.43 -14.90 -14.53
CA TYR A 32 -12.78 -14.52 -15.89
C TYR A 32 -14.25 -14.81 -16.20
N ASN A 33 -14.95 -13.78 -16.69
CA ASN A 33 -16.31 -13.90 -17.19
C ASN A 33 -16.33 -13.41 -18.64
N ALA A 34 -16.54 -14.33 -19.58
CA ALA A 34 -16.57 -14.03 -21.01
C ALA A 34 -17.67 -13.01 -21.38
N GLN A 35 -18.81 -13.03 -20.68
CA GLN A 35 -19.89 -12.05 -20.89
C GLN A 35 -19.48 -10.66 -20.43
N ALA A 36 -18.77 -10.54 -19.31
CA ALA A 36 -18.27 -9.26 -18.82
C ALA A 36 -17.25 -8.63 -19.78
N VAL A 37 -16.38 -9.45 -20.38
CA VAL A 37 -15.42 -9.00 -21.41
C VAL A 37 -16.14 -8.60 -22.70
N GLN A 38 -17.15 -9.36 -23.12
CA GLN A 38 -17.96 -8.99 -24.29
C GLN A 38 -18.73 -7.67 -24.07
N LEU A 39 -19.27 -7.47 -22.87
CA LEU A 39 -19.93 -6.22 -22.48
C LEU A 39 -18.94 -5.05 -22.44
N ALA A 40 -17.76 -5.22 -21.84
CA ALA A 40 -16.72 -4.19 -21.84
C ALA A 40 -16.28 -3.81 -23.25
N GLN A 41 -16.27 -4.76 -24.21
CA GLN A 41 -16.00 -4.47 -25.61
C GLN A 41 -17.13 -3.68 -26.27
N GLN A 42 -18.39 -4.04 -26.00
CA GLN A 42 -19.54 -3.28 -26.50
C GLN A 42 -19.60 -1.86 -25.93
N MET A 43 -19.17 -1.67 -24.67
CA MET A 43 -19.06 -0.35 -24.04
C MET A 43 -18.05 0.56 -24.75
N GLN A 44 -17.15 0.04 -25.59
CA GLN A 44 -16.24 0.85 -26.40
C GLN A 44 -16.87 1.29 -27.74
N ASP A 45 -17.99 0.72 -28.15
CA ASP A 45 -18.72 1.09 -29.37
C ASP A 45 -19.55 2.37 -29.13
N PRO A 46 -19.28 3.48 -29.85
CA PRO A 46 -20.03 4.72 -29.72
C PRO A 46 -21.53 4.56 -29.98
N ALA A 47 -21.94 3.65 -30.87
CA ALA A 47 -23.35 3.39 -31.15
C ALA A 47 -24.05 2.71 -29.96
N PHE A 48 -23.35 1.80 -29.28
CA PHE A 48 -23.84 1.15 -28.07
C PHE A 48 -23.91 2.12 -26.90
N GLN A 49 -22.90 2.98 -26.72
CA GLN A 49 -22.95 4.05 -25.72
C GLN A 49 -24.12 5.01 -25.96
N ALA A 50 -24.36 5.42 -27.21
CA ALA A 50 -25.49 6.27 -27.56
C ALA A 50 -26.84 5.59 -27.31
N LYS A 51 -26.93 4.28 -27.51
CA LYS A 51 -28.11 3.48 -27.18
C LYS A 51 -28.35 3.41 -25.67
N LEU A 52 -27.31 3.11 -24.89
CA LEU A 52 -27.36 3.11 -23.42
C LEU A 52 -27.74 4.49 -22.88
N ALA A 53 -27.20 5.56 -23.44
CA ALA A 53 -27.49 6.93 -23.00
C ALA A 53 -28.97 7.32 -23.18
N ARG A 54 -29.68 6.72 -24.15
CA ARG A 54 -31.12 6.93 -24.39
C ARG A 54 -32.02 6.10 -23.47
N MET A 55 -31.48 5.13 -22.76
CA MET A 55 -32.23 4.30 -21.80
C MET A 55 -32.35 5.02 -20.45
N SER A 56 -33.51 4.89 -19.81
CA SER A 56 -33.68 5.21 -18.39
C SER A 56 -32.82 4.28 -17.52
N ASP A 57 -32.54 4.68 -16.27
CA ASP A 57 -31.71 3.87 -15.37
C ASP A 57 -32.30 2.48 -15.10
N ALA A 58 -33.63 2.36 -15.10
CA ALA A 58 -34.33 1.08 -14.98
C ALA A 58 -34.10 0.18 -16.21
N GLU A 59 -34.21 0.75 -17.42
CA GLU A 59 -33.95 0.03 -18.67
C GLU A 59 -32.47 -0.37 -18.78
N LYS A 60 -31.53 0.48 -18.34
CA LYS A 60 -30.10 0.14 -18.28
C LYS A 60 -29.83 -1.04 -17.34
N ALA A 61 -30.43 -1.01 -16.14
CA ALA A 61 -30.25 -2.09 -15.17
C ALA A 61 -30.79 -3.42 -15.70
N GLN A 62 -31.99 -3.42 -16.32
CA GLN A 62 -32.57 -4.61 -16.94
C GLN A 62 -31.73 -5.12 -18.12
N PHE A 63 -31.27 -4.20 -18.96
CA PHE A 63 -30.43 -4.53 -20.11
C PHE A 63 -29.11 -5.19 -19.68
N LEU A 64 -28.43 -4.61 -18.69
CA LEU A 64 -27.19 -5.16 -18.13
C LEU A 64 -27.42 -6.49 -17.42
N GLN A 65 -28.52 -6.62 -16.67
CA GLN A 65 -28.88 -7.86 -15.98
C GLN A 65 -29.18 -8.99 -16.97
N ALA A 66 -29.87 -8.71 -18.07
CA ALA A 66 -30.14 -9.67 -19.13
C ALA A 66 -28.86 -10.11 -19.85
N GLN A 67 -27.90 -9.21 -20.03
CA GLN A 67 -26.62 -9.50 -20.69
C GLN A 67 -25.64 -10.30 -19.83
N MET A 68 -25.72 -10.14 -18.51
CA MET A 68 -24.88 -10.85 -17.54
C MET A 68 -25.44 -12.22 -17.15
N ALA A 69 -26.68 -12.54 -17.51
CA ALA A 69 -27.26 -13.86 -17.27
C ALA A 69 -26.64 -14.90 -18.21
N ALA A 70 -26.09 -15.97 -17.65
CA ALA A 70 -25.48 -17.04 -18.44
C ALA A 70 -26.52 -17.69 -19.39
N PRO A 71 -26.16 -17.98 -20.65
CA PRO A 71 -27.02 -18.69 -21.60
C PRO A 71 -27.59 -19.98 -21.01
N GLY A 72 -28.91 -20.16 -21.05
CA GLY A 72 -29.63 -21.33 -20.51
C GLY A 72 -29.88 -21.31 -19.00
N SER A 73 -29.36 -20.32 -18.27
CA SER A 73 -29.57 -20.22 -16.82
C SER A 73 -31.04 -20.04 -16.45
N PRO A 74 -31.47 -20.50 -15.26
CA PRO A 74 -32.78 -20.16 -14.71
C PRO A 74 -33.04 -18.65 -14.71
N GLN A 75 -32.02 -17.83 -14.41
CA GLN A 75 -32.10 -16.37 -14.49
C GLN A 75 -32.39 -15.85 -15.90
N GLN A 76 -31.78 -16.42 -16.96
CA GLN A 76 -32.10 -16.02 -18.33
C GLN A 76 -33.53 -16.43 -18.71
N ARG A 77 -33.97 -17.62 -18.28
CA ARG A 77 -35.35 -18.08 -18.51
C ARG A 77 -36.38 -17.23 -17.79
N MET A 78 -36.10 -16.81 -16.55
CA MET A 78 -36.95 -15.89 -15.80
C MET A 78 -36.97 -14.50 -16.45
N THR A 79 -35.82 -13.93 -16.81
CA THR A 79 -35.75 -12.60 -17.44
C THR A 79 -36.35 -12.57 -18.84
N ALA A 80 -36.42 -13.71 -19.54
CA ALA A 80 -37.12 -13.86 -20.82
C ALA A 80 -38.62 -14.16 -20.69
N ASP A 81 -39.12 -14.47 -19.49
CA ASP A 81 -40.53 -14.74 -19.26
C ASP A 81 -41.33 -13.42 -19.24
N PRO A 82 -42.32 -13.24 -20.13
CA PRO A 82 -43.14 -12.03 -20.18
C PRO A 82 -43.86 -11.72 -18.86
N SER A 83 -44.20 -12.74 -18.07
CA SER A 83 -44.87 -12.57 -16.77
C SER A 83 -43.92 -12.03 -15.70
N PHE A 84 -42.65 -12.46 -15.73
CA PHE A 84 -41.62 -11.95 -14.84
C PHE A 84 -41.22 -10.52 -15.20
N GLN A 85 -41.15 -10.20 -16.50
CA GLN A 85 -40.94 -8.82 -16.98
C GLN A 85 -42.08 -7.90 -16.54
N ALA A 86 -43.32 -8.35 -16.63
CA ALA A 86 -44.49 -7.61 -16.15
C ALA A 86 -44.44 -7.37 -14.63
N ALA A 87 -43.98 -8.35 -13.85
CA ALA A 87 -43.85 -8.22 -12.40
C ALA A 87 -42.75 -7.20 -12.03
N GLN A 88 -41.61 -7.24 -12.72
CA GLN A 88 -40.56 -6.23 -12.53
C GLN A 88 -41.02 -4.83 -12.93
N ALA A 89 -41.77 -4.68 -14.04
CA ALA A 89 -42.30 -3.40 -14.48
C ALA A 89 -43.28 -2.80 -13.47
N ALA A 90 -44.17 -3.62 -12.90
CA ALA A 90 -45.05 -3.21 -11.81
C ALA A 90 -44.28 -2.78 -10.56
N GLN A 91 -43.24 -3.53 -10.17
CA GLN A 91 -42.39 -3.16 -9.04
C GLN A 91 -41.62 -1.86 -9.28
N ALA A 92 -41.08 -1.65 -10.47
CA ALA A 92 -40.36 -0.44 -10.83
C ALA A 92 -41.28 0.79 -10.83
N GLU A 93 -42.49 0.68 -11.39
CA GLU A 93 -43.48 1.75 -11.35
C GLU A 93 -43.88 2.10 -9.91
N PHE A 94 -44.11 1.09 -9.06
CA PHE A 94 -44.40 1.30 -7.64
C PHE A 94 -43.25 2.05 -6.94
N MET A 95 -42.00 1.62 -7.15
CA MET A 95 -40.83 2.28 -6.57
C MET A 95 -40.67 3.72 -7.06
N GLN A 96 -41.01 3.99 -8.33
CA GLN A 96 -41.01 5.35 -8.89
C GLN A 96 -42.08 6.22 -8.22
N GLN A 97 -43.28 5.69 -8.02
CA GLN A 97 -44.35 6.40 -7.30
C GLN A 97 -43.98 6.64 -5.83
N MET A 98 -43.31 5.69 -5.17
CA MET A 98 -42.83 5.83 -3.79
C MET A 98 -41.72 6.89 -3.61
N ARG A 99 -41.11 7.38 -4.69
CA ARG A 99 -40.22 8.56 -4.66
C ARG A 99 -40.98 9.88 -4.65
N ASN A 100 -42.25 9.89 -5.05
CA ASN A 100 -43.10 11.07 -4.93
C ASN A 100 -43.57 11.20 -3.45
N PRO A 101 -43.24 12.31 -2.75
CA PRO A 101 -43.55 12.46 -1.33
C PRO A 101 -45.06 12.49 -1.05
N THR A 102 -45.85 13.02 -1.99
CA THR A 102 -47.32 13.05 -1.89
C THR A 102 -47.92 11.65 -2.00
N PHE A 103 -47.41 10.83 -2.93
CA PHE A 103 -47.84 9.44 -3.06
C PHE A 103 -47.45 8.62 -1.81
N ARG A 104 -46.21 8.77 -1.31
CA ARG A 104 -45.76 8.08 -0.10
C ARG A 104 -46.62 8.42 1.13
N ALA A 105 -46.91 9.70 1.35
CA ALA A 105 -47.77 10.13 2.46
C ALA A 105 -49.23 9.64 2.32
N ALA A 106 -49.73 9.49 1.08
CA ALA A 106 -51.03 8.89 0.82
C ALA A 106 -51.01 7.36 0.99
N TRP A 107 -49.91 6.71 0.60
CA TRP A 107 -49.68 5.27 0.73
C TRP A 107 -49.68 4.83 2.20
N GLU A 108 -48.97 5.56 3.07
CA GLU A 108 -48.91 5.31 4.51
C GLU A 108 -50.28 5.40 5.22
N LYS A 109 -51.25 6.12 4.63
CA LYS A 109 -52.61 6.27 5.16
C LYS A 109 -53.59 5.22 4.65
N LYS A 110 -53.20 4.41 3.66
CA LYS A 110 -54.06 3.33 3.11
C LYS A 110 -54.10 2.16 4.08
N SER A 111 -55.29 1.60 4.27
CA SER A 111 -55.46 0.30 4.91
C SER A 111 -54.82 -0.82 4.09
N GLU A 112 -54.54 -1.96 4.72
CA GLU A 112 -53.97 -3.14 4.05
C GLU A 112 -54.80 -3.55 2.82
N ALA A 113 -56.13 -3.56 2.94
CA ALA A 113 -57.04 -3.86 1.83
C ALA A 113 -56.92 -2.86 0.65
N GLU A 114 -56.67 -1.57 0.93
CA GLU A 114 -56.48 -0.56 -0.11
C GLU A 114 -55.10 -0.63 -0.75
N GLN A 115 -54.07 -1.02 0.02
CA GLN A 115 -52.73 -1.28 -0.51
C GLN A 115 -52.75 -2.51 -1.43
N ASP A 116 -53.42 -3.58 -1.02
CA ASP A 116 -53.60 -4.79 -1.82
C ASP A 116 -54.38 -4.52 -3.10
N ALA A 117 -55.50 -3.79 -3.03
CA ALA A 117 -56.27 -3.41 -4.20
C ALA A 117 -55.43 -2.58 -5.18
N TYR A 118 -54.59 -1.68 -4.67
CA TYR A 118 -53.67 -0.89 -5.49
C TYR A 118 -52.61 -1.76 -6.16
N MET A 119 -51.97 -2.65 -5.42
CA MET A 119 -50.98 -3.57 -5.97
C MET A 119 -51.61 -4.50 -7.02
N GLN A 120 -52.81 -5.00 -6.79
CA GLN A 120 -53.55 -5.80 -7.77
C GLN A 120 -53.88 -4.99 -9.02
N GLN A 121 -54.30 -3.72 -8.88
CA GLN A 121 -54.55 -2.83 -10.01
C GLN A 121 -53.26 -2.57 -10.82
N LEU A 122 -52.14 -2.35 -10.13
CA LEU A 122 -50.84 -2.13 -10.74
C LEU A 122 -50.36 -3.39 -11.49
N MET A 123 -50.50 -4.57 -10.89
CA MET A 123 -50.17 -5.84 -11.54
C MET A 123 -51.05 -6.08 -12.78
N ARG A 124 -52.36 -5.81 -12.69
CA ARG A 124 -53.29 -5.88 -13.84
C ARG A 124 -52.89 -4.91 -14.96
N LYS A 125 -52.47 -3.69 -14.61
CA LYS A 125 -51.98 -2.69 -15.57
C LYS A 125 -50.79 -3.20 -16.39
N HIS A 126 -49.93 -4.01 -15.78
CA HIS A 126 -48.78 -4.65 -16.45
C HIS A 126 -49.10 -6.03 -17.07
N GLY A 127 -50.38 -6.42 -17.18
CA GLY A 127 -50.78 -7.64 -17.88
C GLY A 127 -50.68 -8.93 -17.05
N LEU A 128 -50.49 -8.81 -15.73
CA LEU A 128 -50.61 -9.90 -14.76
C LEU A 128 -52.06 -9.96 -14.26
N ASN A 129 -52.87 -10.83 -14.84
CA ASN A 129 -54.19 -11.12 -14.30
C ASN A 129 -54.10 -12.22 -13.22
N GLU A 130 -55.12 -12.27 -12.38
CA GLU A 130 -55.22 -13.23 -11.27
C GLU A 130 -55.12 -14.69 -11.74
N ALA A 131 -55.64 -14.99 -12.93
CA ALA A 131 -55.50 -16.30 -13.57
C ALA A 131 -54.05 -16.66 -13.92
N LYS A 132 -53.22 -15.70 -14.38
CA LYS A 132 -51.78 -15.91 -14.61
C LYS A 132 -51.03 -16.05 -13.29
N MET A 133 -51.39 -15.28 -12.26
CA MET A 133 -50.80 -15.43 -10.93
C MET A 133 -51.14 -16.77 -10.30
N GLN A 134 -52.37 -17.25 -10.46
CA GLN A 134 -52.81 -18.58 -10.03
C GLN A 134 -52.19 -19.71 -10.88
N ALA A 135 -51.98 -19.50 -12.19
CA ALA A 135 -51.26 -20.44 -13.05
C ALA A 135 -49.77 -20.55 -12.68
N MET A 136 -49.15 -19.45 -12.26
CA MET A 136 -47.79 -19.45 -11.69
C MET A 136 -47.76 -20.06 -10.28
N GLY A 137 -48.82 -19.89 -9.50
CA GLY A 137 -48.97 -20.42 -8.14
C GLY A 137 -49.30 -21.92 -8.07
N GLY A 138 -49.75 -22.52 -9.17
CA GLY A 138 -50.13 -23.94 -9.25
C GLY A 138 -51.36 -24.29 -8.40
N ASN A 139 -52.40 -24.85 -9.03
CA ASN A 139 -53.57 -25.41 -8.34
C ASN A 139 -53.24 -26.72 -7.59
N GLN A 140 -52.30 -26.67 -6.65
CA GLN A 140 -52.09 -27.71 -5.67
C GLN A 140 -52.69 -27.22 -4.36
N ARG A 141 -53.88 -27.73 -4.01
CA ARG A 141 -54.33 -27.70 -2.62
C ARG A 141 -53.16 -28.24 -1.78
N PRO A 142 -52.63 -27.46 -0.83
CA PRO A 142 -51.45 -27.87 -0.09
C PRO A 142 -51.80 -29.16 0.65
N GLN A 143 -51.25 -30.27 0.18
CA GLN A 143 -51.10 -31.42 1.05
C GLN A 143 -50.36 -30.89 2.27
N LYS A 144 -50.85 -31.24 3.46
CA LYS A 144 -50.21 -30.91 4.73
C LYS A 144 -48.91 -31.71 4.81
N LEU A 145 -47.92 -31.30 4.01
CA LEU A 145 -46.62 -31.92 3.92
C LEU A 145 -45.93 -31.69 5.26
N ALA A 146 -45.26 -32.72 5.76
CA ALA A 146 -44.40 -32.57 6.92
C ALA A 146 -43.42 -31.41 6.68
N PRO A 147 -43.14 -30.56 7.69
CA PRO A 147 -42.24 -29.43 7.55
C PRO A 147 -40.91 -29.85 6.91
N LEU A 148 -40.33 -28.96 6.09
CA LEU A 148 -39.07 -29.24 5.42
C LEU A 148 -37.97 -29.41 6.47
N VAL A 149 -37.04 -30.35 6.26
CA VAL A 149 -35.93 -30.57 7.21
C VAL A 149 -35.10 -29.30 7.37
N ALA A 150 -35.01 -28.49 6.32
CA ALA A 150 -34.30 -27.22 6.30
C ALA A 150 -35.06 -26.01 6.88
N THR A 151 -36.29 -26.17 7.38
CA THR A 151 -37.14 -25.03 7.82
C THR A 151 -36.45 -24.20 8.91
N ALA A 152 -35.85 -24.85 9.92
CA ALA A 152 -35.15 -24.16 11.00
C ALA A 152 -33.90 -23.40 10.51
N ALA A 153 -33.16 -23.99 9.57
CA ALA A 153 -32.00 -23.34 8.95
C ALA A 153 -32.41 -22.14 8.08
N LEU A 154 -33.55 -22.19 7.40
CA LEU A 154 -34.07 -21.06 6.62
C LEU A 154 -34.57 -19.89 7.48
N ASP A 155 -35.23 -20.19 8.59
CA ASP A 155 -35.62 -19.17 9.55
C ASP A 155 -34.38 -18.49 10.17
N ALA A 156 -33.39 -19.30 10.57
CA ALA A 156 -32.11 -18.78 11.06
C ALA A 156 -31.35 -17.96 9.99
N HIS A 157 -31.38 -18.41 8.73
CA HIS A 157 -30.82 -17.66 7.61
C HIS A 157 -31.51 -16.30 7.41
N SER A 158 -32.83 -16.27 7.41
CA SER A 158 -33.61 -15.04 7.20
C SER A 158 -33.32 -14.01 8.31
N LYS A 159 -33.28 -14.46 9.57
CA LYS A 159 -32.89 -13.63 10.72
C LYS A 159 -31.45 -13.12 10.60
N MET A 160 -30.54 -13.96 10.13
CA MET A 160 -29.15 -13.57 9.89
C MET A 160 -29.04 -12.49 8.80
N VAL A 161 -29.74 -12.65 7.68
CA VAL A 161 -29.77 -11.66 6.58
C VAL A 161 -30.35 -10.32 7.05
N GLU A 162 -31.48 -10.34 7.74
CA GLU A 162 -32.12 -9.14 8.29
C GLU A 162 -31.17 -8.42 9.26
N ALA A 163 -30.56 -9.18 10.18
CA ALA A 163 -29.60 -8.64 11.13
C ALA A 163 -28.40 -7.98 10.44
N PHE A 164 -27.83 -8.59 9.38
CA PHE A 164 -26.71 -7.99 8.65
C PHE A 164 -27.14 -6.78 7.79
N SER A 165 -28.32 -6.82 7.18
CA SER A 165 -28.82 -5.73 6.35
C SER A 165 -29.03 -4.43 7.12
N SER A 166 -29.49 -4.52 8.37
CA SER A 166 -29.70 -3.35 9.25
C SER A 166 -28.40 -2.69 9.72
N GLU A 167 -27.25 -3.36 9.60
CA GLU A 167 -25.95 -2.90 10.12
C GLU A 167 -24.99 -2.34 9.06
N MET A 168 -25.28 -2.53 7.76
CA MET A 168 -24.40 -2.03 6.70
C MET A 168 -24.24 -0.50 6.73
N THR A 169 -25.23 0.22 7.27
CA THR A 169 -25.19 1.68 7.44
C THR A 169 -24.64 2.06 8.82
N GLY A 170 -23.32 1.95 8.99
CA GLY A 170 -22.63 2.59 10.12
C GLY A 170 -21.80 1.69 11.02
N ASN A 171 -21.05 0.74 10.44
CA ASN A 171 -20.07 -0.04 11.20
C ASN A 171 -19.13 0.91 11.96
N GLY A 172 -19.12 0.79 13.30
CA GLY A 172 -18.31 1.62 14.19
C GLY A 172 -16.82 1.58 13.84
N PHE A 173 -16.30 0.46 13.34
CA PHE A 173 -14.90 0.35 12.90
C PHE A 173 -14.60 1.33 11.77
N THR A 174 -15.45 1.36 10.74
CA THR A 174 -15.24 2.23 9.57
C THR A 174 -15.31 3.70 9.94
N ARG A 175 -16.22 4.06 10.85
CA ARG A 175 -16.34 5.43 11.37
C ARG A 175 -15.09 5.86 12.12
N VAL A 176 -14.59 5.03 13.05
CA VAL A 176 -13.38 5.32 13.82
C VAL A 176 -12.16 5.41 12.90
N GLN A 177 -12.06 4.53 11.90
CA GLN A 177 -11.00 4.56 10.91
C GLN A 177 -11.01 5.86 10.09
N GLN A 178 -12.18 6.25 9.55
CA GLN A 178 -12.32 7.50 8.79
C GLN A 178 -11.96 8.74 9.62
N GLN A 179 -12.30 8.75 10.91
CA GLN A 179 -11.91 9.82 11.82
C GLN A 179 -10.38 9.90 12.00
N LEU A 180 -9.72 8.76 12.21
CA LEU A 180 -8.26 8.70 12.29
C LEU A 180 -7.61 9.20 11.00
N GLU A 181 -8.07 8.73 9.83
CA GLU A 181 -7.56 9.15 8.52
C GLU A 181 -7.72 10.66 8.31
N THR A 182 -8.87 11.22 8.69
CA THR A 182 -9.12 12.67 8.60
C THR A 182 -8.18 13.47 9.50
N GLU A 183 -7.97 13.05 10.74
CA GLU A 183 -7.05 13.74 11.67
C GLU A 183 -5.58 13.60 11.23
N LEU A 184 -5.18 12.45 10.69
CA LEU A 184 -3.83 12.25 10.12
C LEU A 184 -3.58 13.13 8.90
N GLU A 185 -4.55 13.23 7.98
CA GLU A 185 -4.42 14.08 6.79
C GLU A 185 -4.39 15.57 7.16
N SER A 186 -5.23 16.01 8.10
CA SER A 186 -5.14 17.37 8.65
C SER A 186 -3.79 17.66 9.28
N LEU A 187 -3.20 16.68 9.98
CA LEU A 187 -1.89 16.83 10.61
C LEU A 187 -0.80 16.97 9.53
N LYS A 188 -0.81 16.10 8.52
CA LYS A 188 0.11 16.16 7.36
C LYS A 188 0.04 17.51 6.62
N GLN A 189 -1.15 18.06 6.42
CA GLN A 189 -1.30 19.39 5.80
C GLN A 189 -0.67 20.50 6.65
N GLN A 190 -0.75 20.41 7.98
CA GLN A 190 -0.08 21.36 8.89
C GLN A 190 1.45 21.27 8.84
N GLU A 191 1.99 20.07 8.62
CA GLU A 191 3.43 19.86 8.41
C GLU A 191 3.89 20.50 7.10
N GLN A 192 3.19 20.21 6.00
CA GLN A 192 3.53 20.72 4.67
C GLN A 192 3.42 22.25 4.56
N ALA A 193 2.47 22.86 5.28
CA ALA A 193 2.30 24.30 5.28
C ALA A 193 3.44 25.06 5.99
N ARG A 194 4.25 24.37 6.81
CA ARG A 194 5.30 25.01 7.59
C ARG A 194 6.64 24.89 6.89
N GLN A 195 7.15 26.02 6.41
CA GLN A 195 8.52 26.10 5.93
C GLN A 195 9.48 25.98 7.10
N LEU A 196 10.34 24.97 7.06
CA LEU A 196 11.44 24.86 8.01
C LEU A 196 12.63 25.69 7.51
N PRO A 197 13.39 26.32 8.43
CA PRO A 197 14.64 26.94 8.04
C PRO A 197 15.57 25.88 7.44
N GLU A 198 16.26 26.25 6.37
CA GLU A 198 17.35 25.41 5.85
C GLU A 198 18.42 25.27 6.94
N ALA A 199 18.49 24.09 7.54
CA ALA A 199 19.59 23.75 8.44
C ALA A 199 20.70 23.17 7.57
N ARG A 200 21.83 23.88 7.51
CA ARG A 200 23.01 23.39 6.81
C ARG A 200 23.68 22.26 7.60
N GLU A 201 24.46 21.44 6.92
CA GLU A 201 25.36 20.51 7.58
C GLU A 201 26.26 21.31 8.56
N GLY A 202 26.47 20.80 9.78
CA GLY A 202 27.17 21.50 10.85
C GLY A 202 26.43 22.62 11.59
N ASP A 203 25.31 23.13 11.07
CA ASP A 203 24.46 24.04 11.83
C ASP A 203 23.65 23.25 12.85
N CYS A 204 24.31 22.80 13.93
CA CYS A 204 23.66 22.00 14.96
C CYS A 204 22.47 22.71 15.60
N ALA A 205 22.49 24.04 15.67
CA ALA A 205 21.38 24.81 16.22
C ALA A 205 20.15 24.77 15.28
N GLY A 206 20.35 25.00 13.98
CA GLY A 206 19.31 24.86 12.96
C GLY A 206 18.79 23.43 12.86
N GLN A 207 19.69 22.44 12.81
CA GLN A 207 19.32 21.02 12.76
C GLN A 207 18.55 20.61 14.01
N ARG A 208 18.94 21.10 15.19
CA ARG A 208 18.20 20.85 16.43
C ARG A 208 16.79 21.42 16.38
N LYS A 209 16.62 22.64 15.88
CA LYS A 209 15.28 23.24 15.68
C LYS A 209 14.43 22.40 14.74
N ASN A 210 14.99 21.95 13.62
CA ASN A 210 14.30 21.08 12.67
C ASN A 210 13.95 19.73 13.30
N PHE A 211 14.88 19.10 14.01
CA PHE A 211 14.65 17.86 14.75
C PHE A 211 13.53 18.01 15.79
N ASP A 212 13.59 19.03 16.64
CA ASP A 212 12.57 19.25 17.68
C ASP A 212 11.19 19.50 17.05
N TYR A 213 11.15 20.19 15.90
CA TYR A 213 9.92 20.36 15.13
C TYR A 213 9.37 19.02 14.60
N TYR A 214 10.17 18.23 13.89
CA TYR A 214 9.75 16.92 13.40
C TYR A 214 9.37 15.99 14.55
N ARG A 215 10.06 16.07 15.69
CA ARG A 215 9.74 15.30 16.89
C ARG A 215 8.38 15.68 17.46
N GLN A 216 8.02 16.97 17.50
CA GLN A 216 6.67 17.41 17.88
C GLN A 216 5.61 16.86 16.94
N PHE A 217 5.88 16.84 15.62
CA PHE A 217 4.96 16.27 14.64
C PHE A 217 4.77 14.77 14.83
N THR A 218 5.86 14.01 14.94
CA THR A 218 5.85 12.58 15.24
C THR A 218 5.10 12.29 16.55
N LYS A 219 5.30 13.12 17.58
CA LYS A 219 4.55 13.02 18.83
C LYS A 219 3.04 13.16 18.61
N ARG A 220 2.60 14.18 17.85
CA ARG A 220 1.17 14.38 17.56
C ARG A 220 0.58 13.19 16.79
N ARG A 221 1.34 12.60 15.85
CA ARG A 221 0.91 11.37 15.16
C ARG A 221 0.78 10.20 16.15
N LEU A 222 1.76 10.00 17.03
CA LEU A 222 1.70 8.99 18.08
C LEU A 222 0.49 9.19 18.99
N ASP A 223 0.20 10.44 19.41
CA ASP A 223 -0.96 10.76 20.24
C ASP A 223 -2.28 10.36 19.54
N LEU A 224 -2.37 10.50 18.21
CA LEU A 224 -3.53 10.01 17.43
C LEU A 224 -3.64 8.49 17.46
N TYR A 225 -2.55 7.75 17.24
CA TYR A 225 -2.59 6.28 17.35
C TYR A 225 -2.97 5.83 18.76
N VAL A 226 -2.44 6.47 19.81
CA VAL A 226 -2.81 6.20 21.21
C VAL A 226 -4.31 6.43 21.44
N LYS A 227 -4.89 7.48 20.85
CA LYS A 227 -6.33 7.79 20.93
C LYS A 227 -7.20 6.76 20.19
N TYR A 228 -6.81 6.36 18.97
CA TYR A 228 -7.69 5.62 18.06
C TYR A 228 -7.50 4.09 18.06
N LEU A 229 -6.29 3.57 18.30
CA LEU A 229 -6.05 2.12 18.31
C LEU A 229 -6.93 1.36 19.32
N PRO A 230 -7.13 1.84 20.57
CA PRO A 230 -8.04 1.18 21.51
C PRO A 230 -9.49 1.16 21.00
N GLN A 231 -9.94 2.26 20.36
CA GLN A 231 -11.29 2.37 19.82
C GLN A 231 -11.50 1.40 18.64
N LEU A 232 -10.52 1.28 17.75
CA LEU A 232 -10.54 0.31 16.65
C LEU A 232 -10.57 -1.13 17.17
N ASN A 233 -9.78 -1.45 18.19
CA ASN A 233 -9.79 -2.76 18.85
C ASN A 233 -11.15 -3.07 19.48
N THR A 234 -11.77 -2.11 20.18
CA THR A 234 -13.12 -2.26 20.73
C THR A 234 -14.15 -2.48 19.61
N ALA A 235 -14.13 -1.65 18.56
CA ALA A 235 -15.06 -1.78 17.45
C ALA A 235 -14.91 -3.12 16.71
N TRP A 236 -13.68 -3.59 16.51
CA TRP A 236 -13.40 -4.90 15.93
C TRP A 236 -13.93 -6.05 16.80
N ASN A 237 -13.69 -5.99 18.12
CA ASN A 237 -14.19 -7.00 19.06
C ASN A 237 -15.72 -7.02 19.10
N THR A 238 -16.38 -5.86 19.07
CA THR A 238 -17.83 -5.74 18.97
C THR A 238 -18.33 -6.38 17.68
N GLN A 239 -17.74 -6.07 16.52
CA GLN A 239 -18.15 -6.65 15.24
C GLN A 239 -17.95 -8.17 15.22
N LYS A 240 -16.82 -8.65 15.76
CA LYS A 240 -16.52 -10.09 15.87
C LYS A 240 -17.56 -10.80 16.74
N ALA A 241 -17.93 -10.22 17.87
CA ALA A 241 -18.97 -10.78 18.75
C ALA A 241 -20.34 -10.81 18.05
N LEU A 242 -20.72 -9.73 17.35
CA LEU A 242 -21.97 -9.65 16.59
C LEU A 242 -22.02 -10.71 15.48
N VAL A 243 -20.99 -10.82 14.66
CA VAL A 243 -20.89 -11.84 13.61
C VAL A 243 -21.00 -13.23 14.23
N LYS A 244 -20.28 -13.52 15.32
CA LYS A 244 -20.37 -14.82 16.01
C LYS A 244 -21.79 -15.13 16.48
N THR A 245 -22.45 -14.21 17.18
CA THR A 245 -23.81 -14.38 17.72
C THR A 245 -24.83 -14.60 16.61
N ARG A 246 -24.70 -13.90 15.48
CA ARG A 246 -25.65 -13.99 14.35
C ARG A 246 -25.46 -15.23 13.49
N VAL A 247 -24.21 -15.67 13.33
CA VAL A 247 -23.86 -16.82 12.50
C VAL A 247 -24.10 -18.14 13.21
N THR A 248 -23.91 -18.17 14.54
CA THR A 248 -23.97 -19.43 15.31
C THR A 248 -25.31 -20.17 15.15
N PRO A 249 -26.50 -19.53 15.27
CA PRO A 249 -27.77 -20.22 15.07
C PRO A 249 -27.90 -20.84 13.68
N PHE A 250 -27.52 -20.10 12.63
CA PHE A 250 -27.55 -20.62 11.27
C PHE A 250 -26.58 -21.78 11.09
N GLN A 251 -25.34 -21.65 11.58
CA GLN A 251 -24.33 -22.71 11.52
C GLN A 251 -24.76 -23.98 12.29
N THR A 252 -25.38 -23.82 13.46
CA THR A 252 -25.90 -24.93 14.27
C THR A 252 -27.00 -25.68 13.53
N GLU A 253 -27.96 -24.99 12.91
CA GLU A 253 -29.00 -25.65 12.12
C GLU A 253 -28.44 -26.27 10.84
N LEU A 254 -27.45 -25.63 10.22
CA LEU A 254 -26.80 -26.16 9.02
C LEU A 254 -26.04 -27.45 9.29
N ALA A 255 -25.40 -27.56 10.45
CA ALA A 255 -24.65 -28.76 10.86
C ALA A 255 -25.57 -29.97 11.13
N LYS A 256 -26.86 -29.74 11.39
CA LYS A 256 -27.86 -30.81 11.56
C LYS A 256 -28.35 -31.38 10.23
N ILE A 257 -28.07 -30.71 9.11
CA ILE A 257 -28.54 -31.12 7.78
C ILE A 257 -27.45 -31.92 7.08
N HIS A 258 -27.68 -33.21 6.87
CA HIS A 258 -26.88 -34.02 5.96
C HIS A 258 -27.38 -33.77 4.53
N TYR A 259 -26.69 -32.91 3.79
CA TYR A 259 -27.10 -32.46 2.43
C TYR A 259 -27.43 -33.59 1.44
N GLY A 260 -26.87 -34.80 1.62
CA GLY A 260 -27.13 -35.97 0.77
C GLY A 260 -28.24 -36.89 1.26
N ASP A 261 -28.40 -37.01 2.58
CA ASP A 261 -29.28 -38.04 3.18
C ASP A 261 -30.65 -37.46 3.58
N ASP A 262 -30.69 -36.19 4.02
CA ASP A 262 -31.89 -35.56 4.56
C ASP A 262 -32.69 -34.76 3.51
N ILE A 263 -32.05 -34.28 2.45
CA ILE A 263 -32.69 -33.46 1.40
C ILE A 263 -33.08 -34.35 0.22
N GLN A 264 -34.10 -35.18 0.40
CA GLN A 264 -34.54 -36.12 -0.65
C GLN A 264 -35.70 -35.58 -1.49
N ARG A 265 -36.53 -34.67 -0.95
CA ARG A 265 -37.71 -34.18 -1.66
C ARG A 265 -37.33 -33.16 -2.72
N ALA A 266 -37.94 -33.26 -3.90
CA ALA A 266 -37.71 -32.32 -5.01
C ALA A 266 -37.97 -30.84 -4.60
N GLY A 267 -38.94 -30.60 -3.71
CA GLY A 267 -39.21 -29.27 -3.15
C GLY A 267 -38.12 -28.76 -2.19
N GLU A 268 -37.39 -29.63 -1.50
CA GLU A 268 -36.28 -29.25 -0.60
C GLU A 268 -35.02 -28.91 -1.38
N LYS A 269 -34.85 -29.42 -2.61
CA LYS A 269 -33.72 -29.06 -3.49
C LYS A 269 -33.69 -27.56 -3.83
N ASN A 270 -34.87 -26.92 -3.91
CA ASN A 270 -34.97 -25.47 -4.13
C ASN A 270 -34.43 -24.64 -2.94
N VAL A 271 -34.36 -25.24 -1.75
CA VAL A 271 -33.89 -24.60 -0.52
C VAL A 271 -32.37 -24.55 -0.44
N VAL A 272 -31.67 -25.51 -1.07
CA VAL A 272 -30.20 -25.59 -1.08
C VAL A 272 -29.56 -24.29 -1.55
N GLY A 273 -30.15 -23.63 -2.55
CA GLY A 273 -29.67 -22.33 -3.04
C GLY A 273 -29.70 -21.23 -1.97
N SER A 274 -30.74 -21.20 -1.12
CA SER A 274 -30.85 -20.23 -0.02
C SER A 274 -29.82 -20.52 1.09
N LEU A 275 -29.61 -21.79 1.43
CA LEU A 275 -28.58 -22.21 2.40
C LEU A 275 -27.18 -21.87 1.92
N ALA A 276 -26.89 -22.11 0.64
CA ALA A 276 -25.62 -21.72 0.01
C ALA A 276 -25.44 -20.19 0.02
N GLY A 277 -26.51 -19.42 -0.22
CA GLY A 277 -26.50 -17.96 -0.07
C GLY A 277 -26.13 -17.52 1.35
N GLY A 278 -26.68 -18.20 2.37
CA GLY A 278 -26.32 -17.97 3.78
C GLY A 278 -24.85 -18.24 4.09
N GLN A 279 -24.31 -19.34 3.58
CA GLN A 279 -22.88 -19.65 3.71
C GLN A 279 -22.00 -18.59 3.03
N GLN A 280 -22.37 -18.13 1.84
CA GLN A 280 -21.66 -17.05 1.14
C GLN A 280 -21.70 -15.74 1.95
N LEU A 281 -22.85 -15.39 2.53
CA LEU A 281 -22.96 -14.23 3.41
C LEU A 281 -22.03 -14.36 4.63
N MET A 282 -21.99 -15.52 5.29
CA MET A 282 -21.05 -15.78 6.39
C MET A 282 -19.60 -15.56 5.97
N LEU A 283 -19.18 -16.15 4.84
CA LEU A 283 -17.82 -16.01 4.34
C LEU A 283 -17.46 -14.55 4.06
N SER A 284 -18.39 -13.77 3.51
CA SER A 284 -18.20 -12.34 3.25
C SER A 284 -17.95 -11.56 4.56
N GLN A 285 -18.67 -11.89 5.63
CA GLN A 285 -18.52 -11.25 6.95
C GLN A 285 -17.19 -11.63 7.61
N VAL A 286 -16.75 -12.89 7.47
CA VAL A 286 -15.43 -13.33 7.93
C VAL A 286 -14.32 -12.60 7.17
N GLN A 287 -14.44 -12.48 5.85
CA GLN A 287 -13.48 -11.75 5.02
C GLN A 287 -13.38 -10.26 5.44
N GLN A 288 -14.50 -9.64 5.77
CA GLN A 288 -14.53 -8.28 6.30
C GLN A 288 -13.80 -8.16 7.65
N LEU A 289 -14.00 -9.10 8.59
CA LEU A 289 -13.28 -9.14 9.86
C LEU A 289 -11.76 -9.33 9.69
N LEU A 290 -11.35 -10.13 8.70
CA LEU A 290 -9.93 -10.28 8.35
C LEU A 290 -9.34 -8.96 7.83
N GLY A 291 -10.09 -8.22 7.00
CA GLY A 291 -9.70 -6.89 6.55
C GLY A 291 -9.46 -5.92 7.73
N TYR A 292 -10.35 -5.91 8.72
CA TYR A 292 -10.18 -5.08 9.92
C TYR A 292 -8.99 -5.51 10.78
N SER A 293 -8.76 -6.81 10.93
CA SER A 293 -7.59 -7.32 11.65
C SER A 293 -6.28 -6.91 10.97
N SER A 294 -6.23 -6.95 9.63
CA SER A 294 -5.06 -6.49 8.87
C SER A 294 -4.82 -5.00 9.07
N ALA A 295 -5.88 -4.18 8.97
CA ALA A 295 -5.77 -2.73 9.16
C ALA A 295 -5.25 -2.37 10.57
N ILE A 296 -5.74 -3.04 11.62
CA ILE A 296 -5.22 -2.85 12.99
C ILE A 296 -3.74 -3.24 13.08
N TYR A 297 -3.33 -4.33 12.44
CA TYR A 297 -1.94 -4.77 12.44
C TYR A 297 -1.02 -3.72 11.81
N ASP A 298 -1.39 -3.20 10.63
CA ASP A 298 -0.62 -2.19 9.92
C ASP A 298 -0.48 -0.90 10.73
N LEU A 299 -1.57 -0.45 11.37
CA LEU A 299 -1.54 0.74 12.25
C LEU A 299 -0.66 0.52 13.50
N ASN A 300 -0.68 -0.67 14.10
CA ASN A 300 0.22 -0.99 15.22
C ASN A 300 1.69 -0.99 14.79
N LYS A 301 1.99 -1.55 13.61
CA LYS A 301 3.35 -1.54 13.07
C LYS A 301 3.84 -0.10 12.87
N GLU A 302 3.02 0.75 12.23
CA GLU A 302 3.36 2.15 12.04
C GLU A 302 3.55 2.89 13.37
N TYR A 303 2.73 2.62 14.39
CA TYR A 303 2.92 3.15 15.74
C TYR A 303 4.30 2.79 16.31
N PHE A 304 4.74 1.54 16.21
CA PHE A 304 6.06 1.12 16.71
C PHE A 304 7.20 1.77 15.94
N ASP A 305 7.09 1.86 14.61
CA ASP A 305 8.10 2.51 13.77
C ASP A 305 8.21 4.02 14.12
N LEU A 306 7.09 4.71 14.29
CA LEU A 306 7.07 6.11 14.73
C LEU A 306 7.60 6.28 16.15
N LYS A 307 7.31 5.35 17.05
CA LYS A 307 7.81 5.39 18.43
C LYS A 307 9.34 5.28 18.45
N LYS A 308 9.91 4.39 17.63
CA LYS A 308 11.37 4.27 17.46
C LYS A 308 11.99 5.57 16.95
N VAL A 309 11.36 6.24 15.98
CA VAL A 309 11.83 7.54 15.46
C VAL A 309 11.73 8.63 16.53
N TYR A 310 10.64 8.67 17.30
CA TYR A 310 10.44 9.65 18.37
C TYR A 310 11.40 9.50 19.55
N ASP A 311 11.74 8.25 19.88
CA ASP A 311 12.68 7.90 20.96
C ASP A 311 14.14 8.07 20.56
N ALA A 312 14.42 8.15 19.25
CA ALA A 312 15.77 8.40 18.77
C ALA A 312 16.28 9.75 19.33
N PRO A 313 17.46 9.79 19.96
CA PRO A 313 18.01 11.03 20.46
C PRO A 313 18.39 11.94 19.28
N PHE A 314 18.31 13.25 19.50
CA PHE A 314 18.89 14.21 18.56
C PHE A 314 20.38 13.90 18.38
N LYS A 315 20.80 13.75 17.13
CA LYS A 315 22.21 13.72 16.74
C LYS A 315 22.40 14.82 15.71
N CYS A 316 23.29 15.76 16.00
CA CYS A 316 23.70 16.72 14.98
C CYS A 316 24.47 15.95 13.91
N GLU A 317 24.14 16.19 12.64
CA GLU A 317 25.01 15.84 11.54
C GLU A 317 26.24 16.73 11.63
N GLU A 318 27.28 16.15 12.24
CA GLU A 318 28.60 16.73 12.35
C GLU A 318 29.18 17.03 10.96
N LEU A 319 30.09 17.99 10.89
CA LEU A 319 30.70 18.44 9.65
C LEU A 319 31.68 17.43 9.08
N VAL A 320 31.39 16.92 7.88
CA VAL A 320 32.22 15.96 7.15
C VAL A 320 33.28 16.73 6.35
N CYS A 321 34.48 16.97 6.88
CA CYS A 321 35.42 17.89 6.26
C CYS A 321 36.92 17.51 6.38
N PHE A 322 37.74 18.27 5.64
CA PHE A 322 39.21 18.18 5.61
C PHE A 322 39.86 19.52 5.96
N PRO A 323 41.08 19.53 6.55
CA PRO A 323 41.84 20.76 6.72
C PRO A 323 42.30 21.34 5.36
N ALA A 324 42.60 22.64 5.34
CA ALA A 324 42.95 23.39 4.12
C ALA A 324 44.08 22.80 3.24
N PHE A 325 44.99 22.02 3.85
CA PHE A 325 46.16 21.41 3.21
C PHE A 325 45.89 20.00 2.65
N ALA A 326 44.70 19.43 2.88
CA ALA A 326 44.36 18.10 2.35
C ALA A 326 44.48 18.08 0.83
N ARG A 327 45.06 17.01 0.28
CA ARG A 327 45.49 16.95 -1.12
C ARG A 327 44.49 16.17 -1.96
N VAL A 328 43.74 16.84 -2.82
CA VAL A 328 42.77 16.23 -3.73
C VAL A 328 43.48 15.78 -5.00
N ALA A 329 43.23 14.53 -5.44
CA ALA A 329 43.81 14.00 -6.67
C ALA A 329 43.08 14.52 -7.91
N LEU A 330 43.85 14.86 -8.94
CA LEU A 330 43.37 15.30 -10.25
C LEU A 330 43.52 14.17 -11.29
N PRO A 331 42.77 14.20 -12.41
CA PRO A 331 42.87 13.17 -13.46
C PRO A 331 44.25 13.06 -14.13
N ASP A 332 45.07 14.11 -14.08
CA ASP A 332 46.42 14.13 -14.63
C ASP A 332 47.49 13.58 -13.67
N GLY A 333 47.07 13.00 -12.54
CA GLY A 333 47.94 12.45 -11.50
C GLY A 333 48.52 13.49 -10.54
N ARG A 334 48.33 14.79 -10.80
CA ARG A 334 48.72 15.82 -9.83
C ARG A 334 47.77 15.82 -8.64
N GLN A 335 48.22 16.46 -7.57
CA GLN A 335 47.40 16.73 -6.39
C GLN A 335 47.39 18.21 -6.07
N VAL A 336 46.25 18.72 -5.60
CA VAL A 336 46.03 20.11 -5.25
C VAL A 336 45.44 20.22 -3.85
N HIS A 337 45.80 21.27 -3.10
CA HIS A 337 45.18 21.51 -1.80
C HIS A 337 43.67 21.76 -1.95
N ILE A 338 42.84 21.17 -1.09
CA ILE A 338 41.39 21.28 -1.16
C ILE A 338 40.91 22.74 -1.11
N SER A 339 41.62 23.61 -0.38
CA SER A 339 41.37 25.06 -0.32
C SER A 339 41.55 25.81 -1.66
N LYS A 340 42.20 25.18 -2.64
CA LYS A 340 42.41 25.73 -3.99
C LYS A 340 41.42 25.18 -5.02
N VAL A 341 40.69 24.12 -4.70
CA VAL A 341 39.63 23.56 -5.56
C VAL A 341 38.44 24.53 -5.60
N ARG A 342 37.76 24.60 -6.73
CA ARG A 342 36.56 25.43 -6.96
C ARG A 342 35.44 24.60 -7.58
N PRO A 343 34.16 25.00 -7.39
CA PRO A 343 33.06 24.44 -8.17
C PRO A 343 33.35 24.57 -9.68
N GLY A 344 33.12 23.50 -10.42
CA GLY A 344 33.43 23.38 -11.85
C GLY A 344 34.75 22.66 -12.15
N ASP A 345 35.69 22.60 -11.19
CA ASP A 345 36.94 21.85 -11.35
C ASP A 345 36.67 20.35 -11.53
N VAL A 346 37.60 19.65 -12.18
CA VAL A 346 37.54 18.21 -12.38
C VAL A 346 38.57 17.55 -11.49
N VAL A 347 38.11 16.65 -10.62
CA VAL A 347 38.93 15.86 -9.70
C VAL A 347 38.81 14.38 -10.04
N LEU A 348 39.59 13.54 -9.38
CA LEU A 348 39.50 12.08 -9.56
C LEU A 348 38.49 11.49 -8.56
N GLY A 349 37.43 10.88 -9.11
CA GLY A 349 36.45 10.06 -8.41
C GLY A 349 36.63 8.58 -8.69
N TYR A 350 35.67 7.78 -8.27
CA TYR A 350 35.63 6.33 -8.42
C TYR A 350 34.25 5.88 -8.88
N ASP A 351 34.23 5.04 -9.90
CA ASP A 351 33.04 4.36 -10.37
C ASP A 351 33.02 2.92 -9.84
N ALA A 352 32.08 2.65 -8.93
CA ALA A 352 31.94 1.34 -8.30
C ALA A 352 31.48 0.24 -9.28
N GLN A 353 30.88 0.59 -10.42
CA GLN A 353 30.47 -0.39 -11.42
C GLN A 353 31.66 -0.90 -12.23
N THR A 354 32.54 0.01 -12.65
CA THR A 354 33.74 -0.34 -13.44
C THR A 354 34.95 -0.67 -12.56
N GLY A 355 34.92 -0.30 -11.28
CA GLY A 355 36.02 -0.47 -10.35
C GLY A 355 37.23 0.42 -10.67
N ARG A 356 37.03 1.52 -11.41
CA ARG A 356 38.09 2.38 -11.93
C ARG A 356 37.97 3.80 -11.40
N PRO A 357 39.10 4.53 -11.29
CA PRO A 357 39.04 5.97 -11.09
C PRO A 357 38.49 6.63 -12.35
N VAL A 358 37.64 7.64 -12.16
CA VAL A 358 36.99 8.39 -13.24
C VAL A 358 37.07 9.89 -12.95
N PRO A 359 37.27 10.76 -13.95
CA PRO A 359 37.12 12.20 -13.76
C PRO A 359 35.70 12.53 -13.29
N THR A 360 35.57 13.42 -12.30
CA THR A 360 34.28 13.85 -11.75
C THR A 360 34.31 15.35 -11.50
N ARG A 361 33.21 16.06 -11.79
CA ARG A 361 33.14 17.50 -11.57
C ARG A 361 32.79 17.82 -10.12
N VAL A 362 33.43 18.85 -9.58
CA VAL A 362 33.04 19.45 -8.30
C VAL A 362 31.79 20.31 -8.53
N VAL A 363 30.68 19.90 -7.93
CA VAL A 363 29.38 20.59 -8.02
C VAL A 363 29.32 21.71 -6.98
N ARG A 364 29.88 21.50 -5.79
CA ARG A 364 29.85 22.45 -4.67
C ARG A 364 31.10 22.31 -3.81
N LEU A 365 31.53 23.42 -3.23
CA LEU A 365 32.59 23.49 -2.22
C LEU A 365 31.96 23.97 -0.92
N ASP A 366 31.99 23.12 0.10
CA ASP A 366 31.52 23.44 1.44
C ASP A 366 32.73 23.93 2.26
N ILE A 367 32.59 25.10 2.90
CA ILE A 367 33.63 25.72 3.72
C ILE A 367 33.00 26.04 5.08
N HIS A 368 33.67 25.59 6.14
CA HIS A 368 33.23 25.81 7.51
C HIS A 368 34.35 26.49 8.30
N ASP A 369 34.05 27.64 8.88
CA ASP A 369 34.99 28.51 9.60
C ASP A 369 34.41 29.06 10.92
N GLU A 370 33.30 28.49 11.38
CA GLU A 370 32.55 28.99 12.55
C GLU A 370 33.23 28.62 13.88
N GLN A 371 33.97 27.51 13.94
CA GLN A 371 34.64 27.01 15.13
C GLN A 371 35.91 26.21 14.81
N ALA A 372 36.65 25.78 15.84
CA ALA A 372 37.74 24.83 15.66
C ALA A 372 37.20 23.40 15.57
N TYR A 373 37.54 22.69 14.50
CA TYR A 373 37.09 21.32 14.23
C TYR A 373 38.13 20.30 14.67
N PRO A 374 37.79 19.30 15.51
CA PRO A 374 38.73 18.24 15.86
C PRO A 374 39.08 17.43 14.61
N LEU A 375 40.34 17.02 14.52
CA LEU A 375 40.85 16.21 13.42
C LEU A 375 41.38 14.88 13.93
N VAL A 376 41.27 13.85 13.09
CA VAL A 376 41.96 12.57 13.23
C VAL A 376 42.91 12.40 12.06
N GLN A 377 44.04 11.73 12.33
CA GLN A 377 44.94 11.24 11.30
C GLN A 377 44.79 9.73 11.20
N LEU A 378 44.54 9.26 9.98
CA LEU A 378 44.57 7.85 9.61
C LEU A 378 45.88 7.53 8.92
N THR A 379 46.53 6.46 9.35
CA THR A 379 47.69 5.87 8.67
C THR A 379 47.21 4.64 7.91
N ILE A 380 47.28 4.66 6.59
CA ILE A 380 46.69 3.65 5.70
C ILE A 380 47.81 2.93 4.93
N GLY A 381 47.74 1.59 4.91
CA GLY A 381 48.64 0.74 4.12
C GLY A 381 50.07 0.59 4.64
N ALA A 382 50.34 0.90 5.91
CA ALA A 382 51.59 0.48 6.52
C ALA A 382 51.63 -1.06 6.60
N ALA A 383 52.79 -1.67 6.30
CA ALA A 383 52.95 -3.10 6.48
C ALA A 383 52.77 -3.44 7.97
N PRO A 384 51.99 -4.49 8.32
CA PRO A 384 51.88 -4.91 9.70
C PRO A 384 53.27 -5.37 10.18
N VAL A 385 53.85 -4.64 11.13
CA VAL A 385 55.14 -4.99 11.72
C VAL A 385 54.90 -6.07 12.77
N TYR A 386 55.02 -7.34 12.38
CA TYR A 386 55.03 -8.45 13.34
C TYR A 386 56.45 -8.64 13.87
N ALA A 387 56.62 -8.49 15.19
CA ALA A 387 57.89 -8.78 15.84
C ALA A 387 58.25 -10.27 15.66
N GLY A 388 59.30 -10.58 14.89
CA GLY A 388 59.88 -11.93 14.79
C GLY A 388 59.91 -12.57 13.41
N LEU A 389 59.38 -11.93 12.36
CA LEU A 389 59.54 -12.40 10.98
C LEU A 389 60.57 -11.52 10.25
N GLU A 390 61.58 -12.16 9.64
CA GLU A 390 62.49 -11.49 8.72
C GLU A 390 61.66 -10.68 7.71
N MET A 391 61.96 -9.38 7.59
CA MET A 391 61.30 -8.54 6.61
C MET A 391 61.60 -9.11 5.23
N LEU A 392 60.60 -9.73 4.60
CA LEU A 392 60.62 -10.01 3.17
C LEU A 392 60.91 -8.68 2.48
N VAL A 393 62.06 -8.60 1.81
CA VAL A 393 62.56 -7.44 1.08
C VAL A 393 61.71 -7.24 -0.18
N GLY A 394 60.44 -6.90 0.01
CA GLY A 394 59.51 -6.44 -1.00
C GLY A 394 59.46 -4.92 -0.99
N ARG A 395 59.21 -4.30 -2.15
CA ARG A 395 58.93 -2.87 -2.27
C ARG A 395 57.58 -2.57 -1.59
N TYR A 396 57.58 -2.31 -0.29
CA TYR A 396 56.39 -1.83 0.40
C TYR A 396 56.09 -0.41 -0.07
N LYS A 397 54.83 -0.16 -0.42
CA LYS A 397 54.31 1.19 -0.63
C LYS A 397 54.39 1.94 0.69
N ALA A 398 54.88 3.17 0.67
CA ALA A 398 54.90 4.01 1.86
C ALA A 398 53.48 4.18 2.41
N ALA A 399 53.34 4.14 3.74
CA ALA A 399 52.07 4.40 4.38
C ALA A 399 51.54 5.80 3.98
N THR A 400 50.23 5.90 3.83
CA THR A 400 49.56 7.14 3.48
C THR A 400 48.90 7.75 4.70
N GLU A 401 49.18 9.03 4.93
CA GLU A 401 48.55 9.81 5.98
C GLU A 401 47.36 10.58 5.42
N LEU A 402 46.22 10.45 6.09
CA LEU A 402 45.00 11.18 5.78
C LEU A 402 44.51 11.90 7.03
N VAL A 403 44.38 13.22 6.97
CA VAL A 403 43.91 14.05 8.09
C VAL A 403 42.53 14.65 7.74
N LEU A 404 41.54 14.44 8.61
CA LEU A 404 40.13 14.74 8.35
C LEU A 404 39.35 14.86 9.67
N THR A 405 38.10 15.32 9.61
CA THR A 405 37.20 15.26 10.78
C THR A 405 36.83 13.80 11.13
N PRO A 406 36.61 13.46 12.41
CA PRO A 406 36.30 12.10 12.86
C PRO A 406 35.15 11.41 12.12
N ASN A 407 34.15 12.17 11.72
CA ASN A 407 32.92 11.71 11.09
C ASN A 407 32.99 11.57 9.56
N HIS A 408 34.12 11.93 8.93
CA HIS A 408 34.18 11.91 7.47
C HIS A 408 34.07 10.47 6.93
N PRO A 409 33.27 10.21 5.88
CA PRO A 409 33.08 8.87 5.35
C PRO A 409 34.28 8.43 4.51
N ILE A 410 34.83 7.28 4.86
CA ILE A 410 35.82 6.54 4.07
C ILE A 410 35.09 5.42 3.34
N VAL A 411 35.36 5.27 2.03
CA VAL A 411 34.74 4.25 1.19
C VAL A 411 35.51 2.95 1.32
N THR A 412 34.85 1.90 1.80
CA THR A 412 35.42 0.56 1.89
C THR A 412 35.36 -0.17 0.55
N ARG A 413 36.10 -1.27 0.43
CA ARG A 413 36.06 -2.15 -0.76
C ARG A 413 34.64 -2.65 -1.09
N GLN A 414 33.80 -2.86 -0.08
CA GLN A 414 32.41 -3.31 -0.25
C GLN A 414 31.46 -2.15 -0.64
N GLY A 415 31.98 -0.94 -0.83
CA GLY A 415 31.20 0.26 -1.15
C GLY A 415 30.49 0.85 0.06
N GLN A 416 30.78 0.39 1.28
CA GLN A 416 30.24 1.00 2.50
C GLN A 416 30.97 2.32 2.78
N GLN A 417 30.26 3.28 3.35
CA GLN A 417 30.83 4.54 3.81
C GLN A 417 30.87 4.54 5.34
N LEU A 418 32.04 4.25 5.91
CA LEU A 418 32.26 4.21 7.35
C LEU A 418 32.87 5.53 7.81
N ARG A 419 32.48 6.02 8.99
CA ARG A 419 33.13 7.20 9.58
C ARG A 419 34.59 6.88 9.90
N ALA A 420 35.47 7.87 9.81
CA ALA A 420 36.88 7.70 10.15
C ALA A 420 37.12 7.26 11.61
N ASP A 421 36.28 7.70 12.53
CA ASP A 421 36.27 7.29 13.94
C ASP A 421 35.62 5.91 14.21
N GLU A 422 34.93 5.34 13.23
CA GLU A 422 34.36 4.00 13.28
C GLU A 422 35.18 2.97 12.49
N LEU A 423 36.09 3.42 11.62
CA LEU A 423 36.95 2.56 10.82
C LEU A 423 37.86 1.70 11.71
N ARG A 424 37.88 0.39 11.46
CA ARG A 424 38.68 -0.60 12.19
C ARG A 424 39.88 -1.04 11.37
N PRO A 425 40.97 -1.54 12.00
CA PRO A 425 42.12 -2.06 11.28
C PRO A 425 41.83 -3.20 10.29
N SER A 426 40.73 -3.94 10.50
CA SER A 426 40.28 -5.01 9.61
C SER A 426 39.48 -4.52 8.40
N ASP A 427 39.13 -3.23 8.34
CA ASP A 427 38.28 -2.70 7.27
C ASP A 427 39.15 -2.36 6.05
N ASP A 428 38.78 -2.96 4.92
CA ASP A 428 39.42 -2.77 3.63
C ASP A 428 39.01 -1.43 3.01
N VAL A 429 39.95 -0.52 2.82
CA VAL A 429 39.75 0.79 2.18
C VAL A 429 40.34 0.83 0.77
N LEU A 430 39.81 1.72 -0.06
CA LEU A 430 40.26 1.91 -1.44
C LEU A 430 41.30 3.03 -1.54
N GLN A 431 42.43 2.74 -2.19
CA GLN A 431 43.55 3.67 -2.35
C GLN A 431 44.05 3.68 -3.81
N LEU A 432 44.52 4.83 -4.31
CA LEU A 432 45.23 4.93 -5.59
C LEU A 432 46.62 4.30 -5.48
N GLY A 433 46.92 3.37 -6.39
CA GLY A 433 48.22 2.76 -6.66
C GLY A 433 49.13 3.65 -7.52
N THR A 434 50.31 3.13 -7.88
CA THR A 434 51.32 3.88 -8.66
C THR A 434 50.88 4.19 -10.08
N ASP A 435 50.07 3.32 -10.68
CA ASP A 435 49.62 3.44 -12.08
C ASP A 435 48.19 4.02 -12.17
N ALA A 436 47.78 4.78 -11.15
CA ALA A 436 46.40 5.21 -10.94
C ALA A 436 45.38 4.05 -10.83
N ALA A 437 45.82 2.80 -10.71
CA ALA A 437 44.95 1.67 -10.40
C ALA A 437 44.39 1.82 -8.98
N VAL A 438 43.17 1.33 -8.72
CA VAL A 438 42.63 1.30 -7.36
C VAL A 438 43.03 0.00 -6.69
N GLU A 439 43.68 0.11 -5.54
CA GLU A 439 44.15 -0.97 -4.71
C GLU A 439 43.30 -1.05 -3.43
N THR A 440 43.22 -2.24 -2.85
CA THR A 440 42.67 -2.43 -1.51
C THR A 440 43.79 -2.43 -0.49
N THR A 441 43.58 -1.72 0.60
CA THR A 441 44.50 -1.64 1.73
C THR A 441 43.71 -1.53 3.03
N HIS A 442 44.38 -1.41 4.18
CA HIS A 442 43.73 -1.38 5.49
C HIS A 442 44.19 -0.18 6.32
N LEU A 443 43.41 0.15 7.35
CA LEU A 443 43.79 1.10 8.37
C LEU A 443 44.89 0.47 9.25
N ALA A 444 46.06 1.10 9.32
CA ALA A 444 47.15 0.66 10.19
C ALA A 444 47.07 1.31 11.58
N ASP A 445 46.77 2.62 11.63
CA ASP A 445 46.70 3.38 12.87
C ASP A 445 45.74 4.57 12.76
N ARG A 446 45.21 5.02 13.90
CA ARG A 446 44.38 6.22 14.02
C ARG A 446 44.77 7.00 15.27
N GLN A 447 45.09 8.27 15.08
CA GLN A 447 45.48 9.17 16.16
C GLN A 447 44.74 10.52 16.07
N ALA A 448 44.65 11.23 17.20
CA ALA A 448 44.17 12.61 17.20
C ALA A 448 45.18 13.52 16.47
N ALA A 449 44.69 14.45 15.65
CA ALA A 449 45.50 15.33 14.81
C ALA A 449 45.26 16.82 15.11
N GLY A 450 44.90 17.13 16.36
CA GLY A 450 44.61 18.50 16.79
C GLY A 450 43.27 19.03 16.27
N SER A 451 43.25 20.30 15.87
CA SER A 451 42.06 20.94 15.30
C SER A 451 42.40 21.92 14.18
N ALA A 452 41.45 22.19 13.30
CA ALA A 452 41.56 23.24 12.27
C ALA A 452 40.41 24.23 12.41
N ARG A 453 40.72 25.54 12.29
CA ARG A 453 39.71 26.61 12.31
C ARG A 453 38.87 26.67 11.04
N VAL A 454 39.44 26.27 9.90
CA VAL A 454 38.75 26.24 8.61
C VAL A 454 38.89 24.86 8.00
N VAL A 455 37.76 24.24 7.67
CA VAL A 455 37.69 22.93 7.04
C VAL A 455 36.84 22.99 5.76
N TYR A 456 37.08 22.04 4.86
CA TYR A 456 36.55 22.03 3.50
C TYR A 456 35.97 20.66 3.16
N ASN A 457 34.91 20.61 2.36
CA ASN A 457 34.41 19.39 1.73
C ASN A 457 34.04 19.67 0.26
N LEU A 458 34.22 18.68 -0.60
CA LEU A 458 33.80 18.75 -2.00
C LEU A 458 32.54 17.92 -2.18
N ARG A 459 31.56 18.44 -2.92
CA ARG A 459 30.47 17.66 -3.50
C ARG A 459 30.80 17.37 -4.95
N THR A 460 30.84 16.10 -5.33
CA THR A 460 31.17 15.69 -6.71
C THR A 460 30.01 14.95 -7.37
N GLU A 461 29.97 14.93 -8.70
CA GLU A 461 28.92 14.23 -9.47
C GLU A 461 28.85 12.73 -9.14
N THR A 462 30.00 12.12 -8.88
CA THR A 462 30.13 10.70 -8.52
C THR A 462 29.83 10.40 -7.05
N GLY A 463 29.65 11.44 -6.22
CA GLY A 463 29.43 11.26 -4.79
C GLY A 463 30.67 10.85 -3.99
N ASN A 464 31.86 10.82 -4.61
CA ASN A 464 33.13 10.42 -3.99
C ASN A 464 34.32 11.08 -4.72
N TYR A 465 35.49 11.10 -4.06
CA TYR A 465 36.75 11.61 -4.63
C TYR A 465 37.95 11.09 -3.85
N PHE A 466 39.16 11.25 -4.41
CA PHE A 466 40.39 10.83 -3.74
C PHE A 466 41.10 11.99 -3.03
N VAL A 467 41.41 11.79 -1.74
CA VAL A 467 42.19 12.73 -0.91
C VAL A 467 43.40 12.00 -0.35
N SER A 468 44.60 12.55 -0.53
CA SER A 468 45.89 11.90 -0.27
C SER A 468 45.99 10.50 -0.89
N GLY A 469 45.26 10.24 -1.98
CA GLY A 469 45.19 8.93 -2.62
C GLY A 469 44.21 7.94 -1.99
N VAL A 470 43.43 8.30 -0.97
CA VAL A 470 42.40 7.44 -0.35
C VAL A 470 41.02 7.86 -0.83
N LEU A 471 40.14 6.89 -1.11
CA LEU A 471 38.79 7.17 -1.56
C LEU A 471 37.89 7.58 -0.39
N VAL A 472 37.29 8.76 -0.50
CA VAL A 472 36.40 9.34 0.51
C VAL A 472 35.03 9.65 -0.10
N GLY A 473 33.99 9.61 0.74
CA GLY A 473 32.64 9.99 0.33
C GLY A 473 32.43 11.50 0.38
N SER A 474 31.61 12.03 -0.52
CA SER A 474 31.21 13.46 -0.53
C SER A 474 29.84 13.73 0.10
N LYS A 475 29.51 12.97 1.17
CA LYS A 475 28.21 13.05 1.85
C LYS A 475 27.90 14.43 2.37
#